data_AF-A0AA40ZVR1-F1
#
_entry.id   AF-A0AA40ZVR1-F1
#
_cell.length_a   1.000
_cell.length_b   1.000
_cell.length_c   1.000
_cell.angle_alpha   90.00
_cell.angle_beta   90.00
_cell.angle_gamma   90.00
#
_symmetry.space_group_name_H-M   'P 1'
#
loop_
_entity.id
_entity.type
_entity.pdbx_description
1 polymer ?
#
loop_
_entity_poly.entity_id
_entity_poly.type
_entity_poly.pdbx_seq_one_letter_code
_entity_poly.pdbx_strand_id
1 'polypeptide(L)'
;MDTTDQNNVAPATEIDTSGAPQQIVPDVDMDHPAVDNDPRAGTTAEQNRIDFNDPTISGSDQVAINLGMKTEEEAAKEAKRAAKKG
;
A
#
# COMPACT_ATOMS: atom_id res chain seq x y z
N MET A 1 -1.00 -20.77 -20.18
CA MET A 1 -1.09 -20.85 -18.72
C MET A 1 -1.95 -19.69 -18.30
N ASP A 2 -3.11 -19.98 -17.76
CA ASP A 2 -4.08 -19.02 -17.26
C ASP A 2 -3.72 -18.70 -15.81
N THR A 3 -3.44 -17.43 -15.49
CA THR A 3 -2.86 -16.98 -14.20
C THR A 3 -3.79 -16.04 -13.42
N THR A 4 -5.06 -15.96 -13.78
CA THR A 4 -6.06 -15.21 -13.04
C THR A 4 -6.29 -15.86 -11.67
N ASP A 5 -6.28 -15.04 -10.61
CA ASP A 5 -6.77 -15.33 -9.25
C ASP A 5 -5.77 -15.85 -8.17
N GLN A 6 -4.47 -15.56 -8.27
CA GLN A 6 -3.52 -15.92 -7.19
C GLN A 6 -3.48 -14.94 -6.00
N ASN A 7 -4.14 -13.77 -6.07
CA ASN A 7 -4.00 -12.73 -5.03
C ASN A 7 -5.10 -12.64 -3.98
N ASN A 8 -6.24 -13.30 -4.14
CA ASN A 8 -7.37 -13.27 -3.19
C ASN A 8 -7.76 -11.86 -2.67
N VAL A 9 -7.43 -10.82 -3.44
CA VAL A 9 -7.84 -9.43 -3.21
C VAL A 9 -8.85 -9.11 -4.29
N ALA A 10 -10.03 -8.66 -3.88
CA ALA A 10 -11.06 -8.26 -4.83
C ALA A 10 -10.58 -7.04 -5.64
N PRO A 11 -10.93 -6.94 -6.93
CA PRO A 11 -10.67 -5.75 -7.73
C PRO A 11 -11.20 -4.48 -7.06
N ALA A 12 -10.51 -3.35 -7.26
CA ALA A 12 -10.95 -2.07 -6.74
C ALA A 12 -12.25 -1.64 -7.45
N THR A 13 -13.31 -1.38 -6.67
CA THR A 13 -14.60 -0.88 -7.19
C THR A 13 -14.73 0.64 -7.09
N GLU A 14 -13.78 1.30 -6.42
CA GLU A 14 -13.82 2.73 -6.14
C GLU A 14 -12.43 3.35 -6.35
N ILE A 15 -12.40 4.59 -6.87
CA ILE A 15 -11.18 5.37 -7.07
C ILE A 15 -11.25 6.61 -6.19
N ASP A 16 -10.33 6.72 -5.23
CA ASP A 16 -10.18 7.92 -4.41
C ASP A 16 -8.85 8.64 -4.71
N THR A 17 -8.92 9.96 -4.77
CA THR A 17 -7.76 10.82 -5.00
C THR A 17 -7.21 11.32 -3.67
N SER A 18 -5.93 11.03 -3.37
CA SER A 18 -5.25 11.52 -2.14
C SER A 18 -4.94 13.03 -2.19
N GLY A 19 -5.97 13.87 -2.17
CA GLY A 19 -5.86 15.33 -2.08
C GLY A 19 -5.82 16.07 -3.43
N ALA A 20 -5.84 15.36 -4.55
CA ALA A 20 -6.16 15.97 -5.84
C ALA A 20 -7.68 16.23 -5.93
N PRO A 21 -8.13 17.26 -6.67
CA PRO A 21 -9.56 17.43 -6.93
C PRO A 21 -10.10 16.21 -7.66
N GLN A 22 -11.14 15.59 -7.09
CA GLN A 22 -11.86 14.49 -7.73
C GLN A 22 -12.48 14.99 -9.04
N GLN A 23 -11.89 14.59 -10.16
CA GLN A 23 -12.48 14.77 -11.48
C GLN A 23 -13.09 13.44 -11.89
N ILE A 24 -14.31 13.18 -11.42
CA ILE A 24 -15.09 12.04 -11.87
C ILE A 24 -15.58 12.37 -13.28
N VAL A 25 -14.93 11.80 -14.29
CA VAL A 25 -15.38 11.88 -15.68
C VAL A 25 -16.27 10.66 -15.92
N PRO A 26 -17.61 10.82 -15.96
CA PRO A 26 -18.55 9.68 -16.00
C PRO A 26 -18.43 8.85 -17.29
N ASP A 27 -17.73 9.36 -18.30
CA ASP A 27 -17.56 8.72 -19.60
C ASP A 27 -16.29 7.85 -19.68
N VAL A 28 -15.56 7.66 -18.58
CA VAL A 28 -14.39 6.78 -18.55
C VAL A 28 -14.86 5.32 -18.50
N ASP A 29 -14.73 4.65 -19.64
CA ASP A 29 -14.91 3.21 -19.75
C ASP A 29 -13.73 2.48 -19.08
N MET A 30 -14.01 1.79 -17.97
CA MET A 30 -13.02 1.05 -17.19
C MET A 30 -12.54 -0.22 -17.91
N ASP A 31 -13.23 -0.66 -18.97
CA ASP A 31 -12.82 -1.80 -19.81
C ASP A 31 -11.98 -1.36 -21.03
N HIS A 32 -11.73 -0.05 -21.19
CA HIS A 32 -10.94 0.47 -22.29
C HIS A 32 -9.47 0.01 -22.17
N PRO A 33 -8.80 -0.47 -23.24
CA PRO A 33 -7.42 -1.00 -23.17
C PRO A 33 -6.34 -0.03 -22.65
N ALA A 34 -6.65 1.27 -22.63
CA ALA A 34 -5.76 2.32 -22.10
C ALA A 34 -5.99 2.62 -20.61
N VAL A 35 -7.01 2.05 -19.98
CA VAL A 35 -7.33 2.18 -18.56
C VAL A 35 -6.89 0.89 -17.88
N ASP A 36 -5.87 0.98 -17.04
CA ASP A 36 -5.50 -0.12 -16.14
C ASP A 36 -6.39 -0.04 -14.89
N ASN A 37 -7.45 -0.85 -14.89
CA ASN A 37 -8.44 -0.89 -13.82
C ASN A 37 -8.06 -1.82 -12.66
N ASP A 38 -7.04 -2.67 -12.84
CA ASP A 38 -6.51 -3.55 -11.81
C ASP A 38 -4.97 -3.47 -11.79
N PRO A 39 -4.41 -2.39 -11.24
CA PRO A 39 -2.95 -2.19 -11.17
C PRO A 39 -2.22 -3.25 -10.32
N ARG A 40 -2.95 -4.16 -9.66
CA ARG A 40 -2.41 -5.29 -8.89
C ARG A 40 -2.62 -6.64 -9.60
N ALA A 41 -3.18 -6.65 -10.80
CA ALA A 41 -3.30 -7.86 -11.60
C ALA A 41 -1.91 -8.47 -11.87
N GLY A 42 -1.77 -9.77 -11.63
CA GLY A 42 -0.54 -10.51 -11.92
C GLY A 42 0.61 -10.33 -10.93
N THR A 43 0.43 -9.59 -9.83
CA THR A 43 1.42 -9.54 -8.73
C THR A 43 1.19 -10.67 -7.73
N THR A 44 2.02 -10.82 -6.69
CA THR A 44 1.78 -11.74 -5.57
C THR A 44 1.25 -11.00 -4.35
N ALA A 45 0.62 -11.74 -3.41
CA ALA A 45 0.24 -11.20 -2.11
C ALA A 45 1.41 -10.57 -1.34
N GLU A 46 2.63 -11.08 -1.55
CA GLU A 46 3.84 -10.53 -0.94
C GLU A 46 4.26 -9.20 -1.58
N GLN A 47 4.12 -9.06 -2.90
CA GLN A 47 4.37 -7.80 -3.61
C GLN A 47 3.36 -6.70 -3.22
N ASN A 48 2.11 -7.07 -2.95
CA ASN A 48 1.05 -6.14 -2.55
C ASN A 48 1.01 -5.85 -1.04
N ARG A 49 1.96 -6.37 -0.25
CA ARG A 49 1.88 -6.32 1.22
C ARG A 49 2.08 -4.91 1.80
N ILE A 50 2.75 -4.01 1.08
CA ILE A 50 3.04 -2.63 1.52
C ILE A 50 2.00 -1.69 0.88
N ASP A 51 1.25 -0.96 1.68
CA ASP A 51 0.27 0.02 1.22
C ASP A 51 0.73 1.46 1.47
N PHE A 52 1.54 2.01 0.58
CA PHE A 52 2.08 3.36 0.71
C PHE A 52 1.04 4.48 0.82
N ASN A 53 -0.25 4.18 0.62
CA ASN A 53 -1.34 5.16 0.71
C ASN A 53 -2.08 5.14 2.05
N ASP A 54 -1.75 4.23 2.98
CA ASP A 54 -2.33 4.25 4.32
C ASP A 54 -1.87 5.52 5.08
N PRO A 55 -2.77 6.47 5.39
CA PRO A 55 -2.40 7.71 6.06
C PRO A 55 -2.14 7.54 7.56
N THR A 56 -2.45 6.37 8.12
CA THR A 56 -2.33 6.09 9.56
C THR A 56 -0.95 5.62 9.96
N ILE A 57 -0.14 5.18 8.99
CA ILE A 57 1.21 4.65 9.21
C ILE A 57 2.18 5.22 8.19
N SER A 58 3.35 5.64 8.63
CA SER A 58 4.37 6.18 7.74
C SER A 58 4.86 5.12 6.75
N GLY A 59 5.28 5.55 5.56
CA GLY A 59 5.82 4.62 4.56
C GLY A 59 7.05 3.86 5.05
N SER A 60 7.91 4.50 5.87
CA SER A 60 9.07 3.84 6.47
C SER A 60 8.66 2.77 7.49
N ASP A 61 7.65 3.03 8.32
CA ASP A 61 7.16 2.06 9.29
C ASP A 61 6.47 0.87 8.64
N GLN A 62 5.71 1.07 7.56
CA GLN A 62 5.11 -0.02 6.80
C GLN A 62 6.16 -0.96 6.19
N VAL A 63 7.22 -0.37 5.62
CA VAL A 63 8.37 -1.13 5.09
C VAL A 63 9.04 -1.91 6.22
N ALA A 64 9.27 -1.27 7.37
CA ALA A 64 9.89 -1.92 8.52
C ALA A 64 9.07 -3.11 9.03
N ILE A 65 7.75 -2.96 9.21
CA ILE A 65 6.85 -4.03 9.64
C ILE A 65 6.92 -5.22 8.68
N ASN A 66 6.86 -4.97 7.37
CA ASN A 66 6.89 -6.05 6.38
C ASN A 66 8.25 -6.74 6.24
N LEU A 67 9.34 -6.06 6.62
CA LEU A 67 10.68 -6.65 6.70
C LEU A 67 10.99 -7.27 8.08
N GLY A 68 10.04 -7.24 9.03
CA GLY A 68 10.27 -7.69 10.40
C GLY A 68 11.26 -6.84 11.19
N MET A 69 11.44 -5.58 10.77
CA MET A 69 12.28 -4.59 11.42
C MET A 69 11.47 -3.75 12.42
N LYS A 70 12.19 -3.03 13.29
CA LYS A 70 11.58 -2.12 14.26
C LYS A 70 11.07 -0.85 13.55
N THR A 71 9.94 -0.33 14.01
CA THR A 71 9.45 0.98 13.56
C THR A 71 10.34 2.12 14.08
N GLU A 72 10.23 3.30 13.49
CA GLU A 72 10.96 4.48 13.95
C GLU A 72 10.65 4.80 15.41
N GLU A 73 9.38 4.63 15.81
CA GLU A 73 8.95 4.86 17.19
C GLU A 73 9.58 3.85 18.17
N GLU A 74 9.68 2.58 17.78
CA GLU A 74 10.31 1.54 18.59
C GLU A 74 11.82 1.77 18.74
N ALA A 75 12.49 2.11 17.64
CA ALA A 75 13.92 2.44 17.65
C ALA A 75 14.20 3.66 18.54
N ALA A 76 13.35 4.70 18.46
CA ALA A 76 13.46 5.89 19.30
C ALA A 76 13.22 5.60 20.79
N LYS A 77 12.25 4.73 21.13
CA LYS A 77 11.98 4.31 22.51
C LYS A 77 13.15 3.54 23.10
N GLU A 78 13.77 2.65 22.34
CA GLU A 78 14.94 1.88 22.77
C GLU A 78 16.17 2.76 22.99
N ALA A 79 16.44 3.69 22.06
CA ALA A 79 17.52 4.66 22.21
C ALA A 79 17.37 5.50 23.48
N LYS A 80 16.15 5.97 23.78
CA LYS A 80 15.85 6.70 25.02
C LYS A 80 16.03 5.84 26.28
N ARG A 81 15.66 4.55 26.24
CA ARG A 81 15.89 3.61 27.35
C ARG A 81 17.37 3.36 27.60
N ALA A 82 18.17 3.20 26.54
CA ALA A 82 19.62 3.03 26.64
C ALA A 82 20.30 4.27 27.24
N ALA A 83 19.92 5.47 26.79
CA ALA A 83 20.47 6.73 27.30
C ALA A 83 20.12 7.02 28.77
N LYS A 84 19.02 6.46 29.29
CA LYS A 84 18.60 6.61 30.70
C LYS A 84 19.29 5.61 31.64
N LYS A 85 19.99 4.61 31.10
CA LYS A 85 20.64 3.54 31.87
C LYS A 85 22.16 3.73 32.01
N GLY A 86 22.75 4.67 31.27
CA GLY A 86 24.12 5.16 31.45
C GLY A 86 24.16 6.37 32.37
#